data_AF-A0A0R3XD07-F1
#
_entry.id   AF-A0A0R3XD07-F1
#
_cell.length_a   1.000
_cell.length_b   1.000
_cell.length_c   1.000
_cell.angle_alpha   90.00
_cell.angle_beta   90.00
_cell.angle_gamma   90.00
#
_symmetry.space_group_name_H-M   'P 1'
#
loop_
_entity.id
_entity.type
_entity.pdbx_description
1 polymer ?
#
loop_
_entity_poly.entity_id
_entity_poly.type
_entity_poly.pdbx_seq_one_letter_code
_entity_poly.pdbx_strand_id
1 'polypeptide(L)'
;MVSSGRSTPRCSHLSTSRHGIVIDPELTLPQHVQLHAVDPYGVNMTWQLPAKHYNPLTGYTIEWMLEDYWQERLLPPSRLFYTSSRLTPGQSISAAVRAHNLPNTSMIFDYIGERSTHITATTPTR
;
A
#
# COMPACT_ATOMS: atom_id res chain seq x y z
N MET A 1 -41.77 -11.60 0.95
CA MET A 1 -41.18 -10.25 1.02
C MET A 1 -39.90 -10.34 1.85
N VAL A 2 -38.78 -10.01 1.22
CA VAL A 2 -37.43 -10.01 1.80
C VAL A 2 -37.21 -8.69 2.55
N SER A 3 -36.58 -8.76 3.72
CA SER A 3 -35.81 -7.64 4.29
C SER A 3 -34.90 -8.17 5.40
N SER A 4 -33.83 -8.86 5.00
CA SER A 4 -32.71 -9.22 5.88
C SER A 4 -31.80 -8.00 5.98
N GLY A 5 -31.86 -7.27 7.10
CA GLY A 5 -30.90 -6.21 7.40
C GLY A 5 -29.56 -6.83 7.81
N ARG A 6 -28.54 -6.76 6.94
CA ARG A 6 -27.17 -7.15 7.27
C ARG A 6 -26.39 -5.87 7.60
N SER A 7 -26.31 -5.55 8.89
CA SER A 7 -25.32 -4.58 9.40
C SER A 7 -23.95 -5.24 9.46
N THR A 8 -22.97 -4.64 8.81
CA THR A 8 -21.53 -4.78 9.10
C THR A 8 -21.00 -3.39 9.45
N PRO A 9 -19.81 -3.21 10.04
CA PRO A 9 -18.93 -4.14 10.76
C PRO A 9 -18.40 -3.54 12.09
N ARG A 10 -17.84 -4.36 12.98
CA ARG A 10 -16.64 -3.94 13.73
C ARG A 10 -15.90 -5.18 14.23
N CYS A 11 -14.92 -5.64 13.44
CA CYS A 11 -14.00 -6.67 13.91
C CYS A 11 -13.01 -6.01 14.87
N SER A 12 -13.33 -5.99 16.16
CA SER A 12 -12.40 -5.60 17.21
C SER A 12 -11.43 -6.75 17.48
N HIS A 13 -10.30 -6.76 16.80
CA HIS A 13 -9.18 -7.65 17.16
C HIS A 13 -8.35 -6.99 18.27
N LEU A 14 -8.74 -7.25 19.51
CA LEU A 14 -7.88 -7.06 20.67
C LEU A 14 -6.82 -8.17 20.65
N SER A 15 -5.60 -7.85 20.21
CA SER A 15 -4.45 -8.73 20.42
C SER A 15 -3.85 -8.42 21.79
N THR A 16 -4.20 -9.22 22.80
CA THR A 16 -3.56 -9.16 24.12
C THR A 16 -2.26 -9.95 24.10
N SER A 17 -1.12 -9.26 24.18
CA SER A 17 0.14 -9.89 24.58
C SER A 17 0.77 -9.07 25.71
N ARG A 18 0.94 -9.70 26.89
CA ARG A 18 1.67 -9.12 28.01
C ARG A 18 3.15 -9.16 27.63
N HIS A 19 3.71 -7.98 27.29
CA HIS A 19 5.04 -7.67 26.73
C HIS A 19 5.13 -7.47 25.20
N GLY A 20 4.02 -7.47 24.46
CA GLY A 20 4.02 -7.12 23.02
C GLY A 20 3.80 -5.62 22.80
N ILE A 21 4.62 -4.97 21.97
CA ILE A 21 4.28 -3.64 21.44
C ILE A 21 3.02 -3.82 20.60
N VAL A 22 1.91 -3.20 21.03
CA VAL A 22 0.71 -3.08 20.20
C VAL A 22 1.03 -2.05 19.12
N ILE A 23 1.29 -2.52 17.91
CA ILE A 23 1.48 -1.66 16.74
C ILE A 23 0.09 -1.37 16.16
N ASP A 24 -0.27 -0.10 16.09
CA ASP A 24 -1.42 0.33 15.30
C ASP A 24 -1.05 0.22 13.81
N PRO A 25 -1.69 -0.66 13.03
CA PRO A 25 -1.34 -0.91 11.64
C PRO A 25 -1.45 0.36 10.77
N GLU A 26 -2.39 1.26 11.07
CA GLU A 26 -2.60 2.52 10.33
C GLU A 26 -1.38 3.44 10.41
N LEU A 27 -0.61 3.36 11.51
CA LEU A 27 0.58 4.18 11.69
C LEU A 27 1.79 3.68 10.87
N THR A 28 1.71 2.45 10.37
CA THR A 28 2.75 1.80 9.56
C THR A 28 2.51 1.92 8.05
N LEU A 29 1.33 2.43 7.66
CA LEU A 29 0.96 2.63 6.26
C LEU A 29 1.71 3.82 5.65
N PRO A 30 2.18 3.73 4.40
CA PRO A 30 2.60 4.90 3.64
C PRO A 30 1.47 5.94 3.58
N GLN A 31 1.82 7.21 3.81
CA GLN A 31 0.84 8.29 3.88
C GLN A 31 0.67 9.00 2.54
N HIS A 32 -0.45 9.72 2.38
CA HIS A 32 -0.72 10.57 1.21
C HIS A 32 -0.42 9.89 -0.13
N VAL A 33 -0.84 8.63 -0.25
CA VAL A 33 -0.64 7.84 -1.46
C VAL A 33 -1.48 8.46 -2.58
N GLN A 34 -0.82 8.79 -3.69
CA GLN A 34 -1.43 9.38 -4.87
C GLN A 34 -1.00 8.61 -6.11
N LEU A 35 -1.88 8.54 -7.10
CA LEU A 35 -1.65 7.94 -8.40
C LEU A 35 -2.29 8.86 -9.43
N HIS A 36 -1.49 9.34 -10.37
CA HIS A 36 -1.97 10.20 -11.44
C HIS A 36 -1.34 9.79 -12.77
N ALA A 37 -2.11 9.94 -13.85
CA ALA A 37 -1.56 9.83 -15.18
C ALA A 37 -0.62 11.00 -15.46
N VAL A 38 0.55 10.69 -16.02
CA VAL A 38 1.54 11.69 -16.44
C VAL A 38 1.34 12.02 -17.92
N ASP A 39 1.04 10.99 -18.71
CA ASP A 39 0.77 11.06 -20.14
C ASP A 39 -0.11 9.84 -20.54
N PRO A 40 -0.52 9.71 -21.82
CA PRO A 40 -1.33 8.57 -22.28
C PRO A 40 -0.71 7.17 -22.07
N TYR A 41 0.58 7.08 -21.74
CA TYR A 41 1.36 5.85 -21.67
C TYR A 41 2.01 5.63 -20.30
N GLY A 42 1.75 6.49 -19.32
CA GLY A 42 2.41 6.45 -18.03
C GLY A 42 1.60 7.02 -16.88
N VAL A 43 1.79 6.41 -15.71
CA VAL A 43 1.26 6.89 -14.42
C VAL A 43 2.40 7.03 -13.42
N ASN A 44 2.26 7.99 -12.52
CA ASN A 44 3.19 8.20 -11.43
C ASN A 44 2.46 8.02 -10.09
N MET A 45 3.01 7.14 -9.28
CA MET A 45 2.57 6.89 -7.92
C MET A 45 3.53 7.57 -6.96
N THR A 46 3.01 8.31 -5.99
CA THR A 46 3.80 8.97 -4.95
C THR A 46 3.21 8.67 -3.59
N TRP A 47 4.06 8.63 -2.56
CA TRP A 47 3.63 8.45 -1.17
C TRP A 47 4.58 9.19 -0.24
N GLN A 48 4.18 9.31 1.02
CA GLN A 48 4.99 9.80 2.11
C GLN A 48 5.35 8.65 3.05
N LEU A 49 6.37 8.90 3.87
CA LEU A 49 6.78 8.00 4.94
C LEU A 49 5.59 7.66 5.86
N PRO A 50 5.56 6.47 6.48
CA PRO A 50 4.56 6.16 7.52
C PRO A 50 4.55 7.16 8.68
N ALA A 51 3.40 7.31 9.35
CA ALA A 51 3.24 8.23 10.49
C ALA A 51 4.24 7.96 11.62
N LYS A 52 4.52 6.66 11.84
CA LYS A 52 5.53 6.18 12.77
C LYS A 52 6.26 5.01 12.15
N HIS A 53 7.59 5.01 12.31
CA HIS A 53 8.41 3.83 12.09
C HIS A 53 8.78 3.33 13.49
N TYR A 54 8.08 2.30 13.96
CA TYR A 54 8.45 1.64 15.22
C TYR A 54 9.83 0.95 15.15
N ASN A 55 10.35 0.82 13.93
CA ASN A 55 11.50 0.05 13.50
C ASN A 55 12.13 0.75 12.28
N PRO A 56 13.42 0.51 11.96
CA PRO A 56 14.03 1.02 10.74
C PRO A 56 13.27 0.57 9.49
N LEU A 57 12.87 1.53 8.66
CA LEU A 57 12.26 1.29 7.36
C LEU A 57 13.32 0.67 6.42
N THR A 58 13.03 -0.50 5.88
CA THR A 58 13.94 -1.25 4.99
C THR A 58 13.56 -1.16 3.53
N GLY A 59 12.33 -0.75 3.21
CA GLY A 59 11.91 -0.52 1.84
C GLY A 59 10.40 -0.46 1.66
N TYR A 60 9.99 -0.56 0.40
CA TYR A 60 8.59 -0.60 -0.02
C TYR A 60 8.33 -1.72 -1.03
N THR A 61 7.13 -2.28 -1.02
CA THR A 61 6.57 -2.99 -2.18
C THR A 61 5.44 -2.16 -2.74
N ILE A 62 5.44 -1.96 -4.05
CA ILE A 62 4.26 -1.52 -4.79
C ILE A 62 3.59 -2.73 -5.40
N GLU A 63 2.27 -2.79 -5.28
CA GLU A 63 1.41 -3.80 -5.88
C GLU A 63 0.46 -3.07 -6.83
N TRP A 64 0.45 -3.41 -8.12
CA TRP A 64 -0.53 -2.85 -9.06
C TRP A 64 -1.15 -3.93 -9.94
N MET A 65 -2.36 -3.66 -10.40
CA MET A 65 -3.13 -4.49 -11.31
C MET A 65 -3.09 -3.86 -12.70
N LEU A 66 -2.52 -4.59 -13.65
CA LEU A 66 -2.46 -4.22 -15.07
C LEU A 66 -3.08 -5.36 -15.88
N GLU A 67 -4.16 -5.06 -16.62
CA GLU A 67 -4.83 -6.04 -17.51
C GLU A 67 -5.14 -7.37 -16.79
N ASP A 68 -5.71 -7.27 -15.58
CA ASP A 68 -6.05 -8.40 -14.70
C ASP A 68 -4.85 -9.15 -14.09
N TYR A 69 -3.62 -8.71 -14.34
CA TYR A 69 -2.41 -9.27 -13.73
C TYR A 69 -1.90 -8.38 -12.59
N TRP A 70 -1.71 -9.01 -11.43
CA TRP A 70 -1.01 -8.39 -10.30
C TRP A 70 0.49 -8.42 -10.54
N GLN A 71 1.13 -7.28 -10.34
CA GLN A 71 2.58 -7.11 -10.40
C GLN A 71 3.07 -6.50 -9.10
N GLU A 72 4.27 -6.91 -8.69
CA GLU A 72 4.94 -6.36 -7.52
C GLU A 72 6.29 -5.74 -7.89
N ARG A 73 6.65 -4.66 -7.20
CA ARG A 73 7.97 -4.04 -7.32
C ARG A 73 8.53 -3.67 -5.95
N LEU A 74 9.70 -4.23 -5.64
CA LEU A 74 10.50 -3.87 -4.47
C LEU A 74 11.31 -2.60 -4.71
N LEU A 75 11.28 -1.68 -3.76
CA LEU A 75 11.96 -0.38 -3.82
C LEU A 75 12.75 -0.10 -2.52
N PRO A 76 13.87 0.64 -2.62
CA PRO A 76 14.65 1.04 -1.44
C PRO A 76 13.87 2.06 -0.59
N PRO A 77 14.22 2.21 0.71
CA PRO A 77 13.47 3.05 1.65
C PRO A 77 13.58 4.56 1.33
N SER A 78 14.60 4.96 0.57
CA SER A 78 14.77 6.35 0.10
C SER A 78 13.86 6.71 -1.07
N ARG A 79 13.16 5.74 -1.67
CA ARG A 79 12.29 5.99 -2.83
C ARG A 79 10.85 6.15 -2.38
N LEU A 80 10.27 7.30 -2.73
CA LEU A 80 8.91 7.71 -2.36
C LEU A 80 7.99 7.89 -3.58
N PHE A 81 8.44 7.42 -4.74
CA PHE A 81 7.68 7.47 -5.97
C PHE A 81 8.02 6.28 -6.88
N TYR A 82 7.11 5.99 -7.80
CA TYR A 82 7.31 5.03 -8.87
C TYR A 82 6.51 5.40 -10.09
N THR A 83 7.16 5.34 -11.25
CA THR A 83 6.54 5.60 -12.54
C THR A 83 6.38 4.29 -13.29
N SER A 84 5.14 3.93 -13.61
CA SER A 84 4.85 2.87 -14.57
C SER A 84 4.74 3.49 -15.96
N SER A 85 5.27 2.78 -16.96
CA SER A 85 5.27 3.19 -18.36
C SER A 85 4.81 2.04 -19.24
N ARG A 86 4.58 2.31 -20.53
CA ARG A 86 4.10 1.33 -21.52
C ARG A 86 2.65 0.91 -21.27
N LEU A 87 1.85 1.85 -20.77
CA LEU A 87 0.42 1.71 -20.66
C LEU A 87 -0.23 2.00 -22.01
N THR A 88 -1.49 1.62 -22.15
CA THR A 88 -2.30 2.00 -23.30
C THR A 88 -3.12 3.26 -22.99
N PRO A 89 -3.39 4.16 -23.96
CA PRO A 89 -4.30 5.28 -23.76
C PRO A 89 -5.69 4.83 -23.32
N GLY A 90 -6.27 5.48 -22.29
CA GLY A 90 -7.55 5.08 -21.70
C GLY A 90 -7.47 3.89 -20.73
N GLN A 91 -6.29 3.35 -20.47
CA GLN A 91 -6.11 2.24 -19.54
C GLN A 91 -6.26 2.69 -18.09
N SER A 92 -7.03 1.91 -17.32
CA SER A 92 -7.17 2.12 -15.88
C SER A 92 -6.29 1.14 -15.10
N ILE A 93 -5.60 1.65 -14.09
CA ILE A 93 -4.71 0.86 -13.22
C ILE A 93 -5.09 1.12 -11.78
N SER A 94 -5.13 0.06 -10.99
CA SER A 94 -5.26 0.15 -9.53
C SER A 94 -3.93 -0.23 -8.89
N ALA A 95 -3.46 0.57 -7.94
CA ALA A 95 -2.19 0.37 -7.26
C ALA A 95 -2.29 0.63 -5.76
N ALA A 96 -1.38 0.03 -5.01
CA ALA A 96 -1.22 0.21 -3.58
C ALA A 96 0.26 0.02 -3.19
N VAL A 97 0.63 0.53 -2.02
CA VAL A 97 2.01 0.48 -1.52
C VAL A 97 2.02 0.01 -0.06
N ARG A 98 2.99 -0.83 0.30
CA ARG A 98 3.26 -1.27 1.67
C ARG A 98 4.70 -0.99 2.07
N ALA A 99 4.91 -0.66 3.35
CA ALA A 99 6.23 -0.41 3.93
C ALA A 99 6.79 -1.69 4.57
N HIS A 100 8.11 -1.87 4.52
CA HIS A 100 8.84 -2.95 5.20
C HIS A 100 9.70 -2.39 6.32
N ASN A 101 9.71 -3.05 7.48
CA ASN A 101 10.52 -2.64 8.63
C ASN A 101 11.25 -3.83 9.26
N LEU A 102 12.43 -3.59 9.82
CA LEU A 102 13.19 -4.61 10.56
C LEU A 102 12.84 -4.55 12.07
N PRO A 103 12.25 -5.58 12.69
CA PRO A 103 11.96 -5.52 14.12
C PRO A 103 13.24 -5.46 14.97
N ASN A 104 13.21 -4.62 16.01
CA ASN A 104 14.28 -4.49 17.00
C ASN A 104 14.34 -5.66 18.01
N THR A 105 13.85 -6.86 17.66
CA THR A 105 13.84 -8.02 18.55
C THR A 105 14.88 -9.05 18.09
N SER A 106 15.36 -9.88 19.01
CA SER A 106 16.27 -11.00 18.72
C SER A 106 15.67 -12.08 17.81
N MET A 107 14.44 -11.87 17.31
CA MET A 107 13.76 -12.70 16.34
C MET A 107 13.89 -12.02 14.97
N ILE A 108 14.77 -12.56 14.12
CA ILE A 108 14.96 -12.10 12.74
C ILE A 108 13.74 -12.54 11.91
N PHE A 109 12.67 -11.75 11.95
CA PHE A 109 11.59 -11.82 10.96
C PHE A 109 11.41 -10.42 10.39
N ASP A 110 11.36 -10.24 9.08
CA ASP A 110 10.99 -8.95 8.52
C ASP A 110 9.54 -8.63 8.88
N TYR A 111 9.28 -7.42 9.41
CA TYR A 111 7.93 -6.95 9.65
C TYR A 111 7.43 -6.26 8.37
N ILE A 112 6.51 -6.93 7.68
CA ILE A 112 5.80 -6.37 6.54
C ILE A 112 4.63 -5.58 7.10
N GLY A 113 4.62 -4.27 6.88
CA GLY A 113 3.50 -3.41 7.24
C GLY A 113 2.26 -3.71 6.39
N GLU A 114 1.11 -3.20 6.84
CA GLU A 114 -0.12 -3.32 6.07
C GLU A 114 -0.02 -2.57 4.73
N ARG A 115 -0.88 -2.95 3.78
CA ARG A 115 -0.98 -2.31 2.47
C ARG A 115 -1.89 -1.09 2.56
N SER A 116 -1.55 -0.02 1.84
CA SER A 116 -2.50 1.08 1.61
C SER A 116 -3.78 0.59 0.95
N THR A 117 -4.84 1.40 1.03
CA THR A 117 -6.00 1.22 0.15
C THR A 117 -5.56 1.31 -1.33
N HIS A 118 -6.29 0.60 -2.19
CA HIS A 118 -6.04 0.67 -3.62
C HIS A 118 -6.56 2.00 -4.17
N ILE A 119 -5.71 2.67 -4.94
CA ILE A 119 -6.04 3.89 -5.67
C ILE A 119 -5.97 3.63 -7.16
N THR A 120 -6.87 4.25 -7.92
CA THR A 120 -7.02 4.03 -9.35
C THR A 120 -6.72 5.29 -10.13
N ALA A 121 -6.05 5.16 -11.27
CA ALA A 121 -5.88 6.22 -12.25
C ALA A 121 -6.10 5.70 -13.66
N THR A 122 -6.55 6.59 -14.55
CA THR A 122 -6.80 6.30 -15.96
C THR A 122 -5.91 7.18 -16.82
N THR A 123 -5.19 6.60 -17.78
CA THR A 123 -4.40 7.36 -18.74
C THR A 123 -5.30 8.12 -19.72
N PRO A 124 -4.92 9.33 -20.18
CA PRO A 124 -5.66 10.06 -21.21
C PRO A 124 -5.78 9.27 -22.51
N THR A 125 -6.87 9.48 -23.27
CA THR A 125 -7.18 8.75 -24.51
C THR A 125 -6.53 9.31 -25.78
N ARG A 126 -5.82 10.45 -25.68
CA ARG A 126 -5.58 11.45 -26.74
C ARG A 126 -6.73 12.45 -26.88
#